data_AF-A0A5K1E2H3-F1
#
_entry.id   AF-A0A5K1E2H3-F1
#
_cell.length_a   1.000
_cell.length_b   1.000
_cell.length_c   1.000
_cell.angle_alpha   90.00
_cell.angle_beta   90.00
_cell.angle_gamma   90.00
#
_symmetry.space_group_name_H-M   'P 1'
#
loop_
_entity.id
_entity.type
_entity.pdbx_description
1 polymer ?
#
loop_
_entity_poly.entity_id
_entity_poly.type
_entity_poly.pdbx_seq_one_letter_code
_entity_poly.pdbx_strand_id
1 'polypeptide(L)' 'AYPAVGENETPKWWEKNAGPNMIDIHSTQEFLDALRDAGERLVIVEFYGTWCASCRALFPKV' A
#
# COMPACT_ATOMS: atom_id res chain seq x y z
N ALA A 1 -17.74 16.43 -24.42
CA ALA A 1 -17.48 15.03 -24.05
C ALA A 1 -15.98 14.89 -23.87
N TYR A 2 -15.50 14.70 -22.63
CA TYR A 2 -14.09 14.38 -22.40
C TYR A 2 -13.90 12.89 -22.67
N PRO A 3 -12.84 12.48 -23.37
CA PRO A 3 -12.64 11.09 -23.72
C PRO A 3 -12.38 10.27 -22.45
N ALA A 4 -13.01 9.09 -22.38
CA ALA A 4 -12.67 8.08 -21.41
C ALA A 4 -11.23 7.61 -21.70
N VAL A 5 -10.31 7.86 -20.78
CA VAL A 5 -8.95 7.33 -20.85
C VAL A 5 -9.00 5.90 -20.32
N GLY A 6 -8.86 4.94 -21.22
CA GLY A 6 -8.46 3.59 -20.89
C GLY A 6 -7.16 3.27 -21.62
N GLU A 7 -6.00 3.42 -20.97
CA GLU A 7 -4.70 2.97 -21.46
C GLU A 7 -3.71 2.77 -20.28
N ASN A 8 -3.28 1.52 -20.06
CA ASN A 8 -2.05 1.08 -19.36
C ASN A 8 -1.55 1.93 -18.17
N GLU A 9 -2.16 1.76 -16.99
CA GLU A 9 -1.72 2.43 -15.77
C GLU A 9 -0.34 1.92 -15.33
N THR A 10 0.66 2.80 -15.27
CA THR A 10 1.91 2.51 -14.57
C THR A 10 1.58 2.16 -13.12
N PRO A 11 2.07 1.02 -12.58
CA PRO A 11 1.74 0.63 -11.21
C PRO A 11 2.18 1.73 -10.25
N LYS A 12 1.35 2.03 -9.26
CA LYS A 12 1.69 3.04 -8.25
C LYS A 12 2.98 2.62 -7.57
N TRP A 13 3.74 3.60 -7.10
CA TRP A 13 5.08 3.31 -6.58
C TRP A 13 5.06 2.39 -5.36
N TRP A 14 3.98 2.40 -4.56
CA TRP A 14 3.76 1.52 -3.40
C TRP A 14 3.29 0.11 -3.76
N GLU A 15 2.86 -0.14 -5.01
CA GLU A 15 2.47 -1.47 -5.49
C GLU A 15 3.68 -2.25 -6.05
N LYS A 16 4.83 -1.58 -6.24
CA LYS A 16 6.02 -2.18 -6.85
C LYS A 16 6.78 -3.04 -5.83
N ASN A 17 6.90 -4.35 -6.06
CA ASN A 17 7.63 -5.27 -5.18
C ASN A 17 7.04 -5.40 -3.76
N ALA A 18 5.73 -5.18 -3.61
CA ALA A 18 5.00 -5.58 -2.42
C ALA A 18 5.12 -7.11 -2.26
N GLY A 19 5.83 -7.57 -1.24
CA GLY A 19 5.89 -8.99 -0.90
C GLY A 19 4.51 -9.51 -0.48
N PRO A 20 4.30 -10.84 -0.40
CA PRO A 20 2.99 -11.43 -0.06
C PRO A 20 2.49 -11.07 1.35
N ASN A 21 3.34 -10.48 2.19
CA ASN A 21 3.02 -10.05 3.55
C ASN A 21 2.74 -8.55 3.66
N MET A 22 2.71 -7.82 2.54
CA MET A 22 2.38 -6.40 2.50
C MET A 22 0.95 -6.25 1.96
N ILE A 23 0.07 -5.71 2.81
CA ILE A 23 -1.36 -5.59 2.54
C ILE A 23 -1.70 -4.11 2.54
N ASP A 24 -2.28 -3.62 1.43
CA ASP A 24 -2.79 -2.25 1.34
C ASP A 24 -4.13 -2.16 2.10
N ILE A 25 -4.27 -1.14 2.95
CA ILE A 25 -5.45 -0.93 3.79
C ILE A 25 -6.26 0.26 3.27
N HIS A 26 -7.56 0.07 3.06
CA HIS A 26 -8.46 1.07 2.47
C HIS A 26 -9.61 1.50 3.38
N SER A 27 -9.73 0.91 4.57
CA SER A 27 -10.73 1.30 5.57
C SER A 27 -10.28 1.02 7.00
N THR A 28 -10.94 1.68 7.96
CA THR A 28 -10.73 1.38 9.39
C THR A 28 -11.11 -0.05 9.73
N GLN A 29 -12.18 -0.58 9.13
CA GLN A 29 -12.62 -1.95 9.40
C GLN A 29 -11.56 -2.96 8.93
N GLU A 30 -11.06 -2.80 7.71
CA GLU A 30 -9.99 -3.64 7.16
C GLU A 30 -8.71 -3.56 7.99
N PHE A 31 -8.35 -2.37 8.48
CA PHE A 31 -7.22 -2.21 9.40
C PHE A 31 -7.39 -3.04 10.68
N LEU A 32 -8.57 -2.97 11.30
CA LEU A 32 -8.88 -3.70 12.53
C LEU A 32 -8.91 -5.21 12.29
N ASP A 33 -9.47 -5.65 11.16
CA ASP A 33 -9.54 -7.06 10.78
C ASP A 33 -8.14 -7.62 10.51
N ALA A 34 -7.28 -6.90 9.79
CA ALA A 34 -5.89 -7.32 9.55
C ALA A 34 -5.08 -7.46 10.85
N LEU A 35 -5.26 -6.54 11.81
CA LEU A 35 -4.62 -6.63 13.12
C LEU A 35 -5.13 -7.81 13.95
N ARG A 36 -6.45 -8.08 13.90
CA ARG A 36 -7.05 -9.22 14.58
C ARG A 36 -6.55 -10.54 14.01
N ASP A 37 -6.50 -10.66 12.68
CA ASP A 37 -6.09 -11.87 11.98
C ASP A 37 -4.58 -12.15 12.10
N ALA A 38 -3.78 -11.12 12.41
CA ALA A 38 -2.36 -11.29 12.70
C ALA A 38 -2.09 -12.18 13.92
N GLY A 39 -2.99 -12.21 14.91
CA GLY A 39 -2.79 -12.94 16.16
C GLY A 39 -1.56 -12.43 16.92
N GLU A 40 -0.65 -13.33 17.28
CA GLU A 40 0.60 -13.01 17.99
C GLU A 40 1.76 -12.60 17.06
N ARG A 41 1.52 -12.46 15.75
CA ARG A 41 2.57 -12.06 14.80
C ARG A 41 2.92 -10.59 14.98
N LEU A 42 4.20 -10.25 14.81
CA LEU A 42 4.63 -8.86 14.73
C LEU A 42 4.01 -8.21 13.49
N VAL A 43 3.25 -7.13 13.70
CA VAL A 43 2.69 -6.30 12.62
C VAL A 43 3.47 -4.99 12.54
N ILE A 44 3.88 -4.62 11.33
CA ILE A 44 4.47 -3.32 11.01
C ILE A 44 3.46 -2.56 10.16
N VAL A 45 3.13 -1.33 10.58
CA VAL A 45 2.21 -0.46 9.83
C VAL A 45 3.00 0.68 9.22
N GLU A 46 3.02 0.74 7.89
CA GLU A 46 3.68 1.82 7.15
C GLU A 46 2.66 2.90 6.76
N PHE A 47 2.72 4.05 7.42
CA PHE A 47 1.94 5.22 7.03
C PHE A 47 2.72 6.04 5.99
N TYR A 48 2.17 6.19 4.79
CA TYR A 48 2.78 6.98 3.72
C TYR A 48 1.77 7.90 3.04
N GLY A 49 2.30 8.87 2.28
CA GLY A 49 1.50 9.74 1.40
C GLY A 49 1.83 9.49 -0.07
N THR A 50 0.84 9.61 -0.95
CA THR A 50 0.98 9.38 -2.40
C THR A 50 2.12 10.19 -3.04
N TRP A 51 2.34 11.42 -2.56
CA TRP A 51 3.39 12.35 -3.00
C TRP A 51 4.53 12.52 -1.98
N CYS A 52 4.68 11.58 -1.05
CA CYS A 52 5.78 11.58 -0.09
C CYS A 52 7.09 11.13 -0.77
N ALA A 53 7.94 12.09 -1.14
CA ALA A 53 9.22 11.78 -1.78
C ALA A 53 10.14 10.93 -0.89
N SER A 54 10.18 11.22 0.42
CA SER A 54 10.98 10.44 1.38
C SER A 54 10.50 8.99 1.50
N CYS A 55 9.18 8.76 1.56
CA CYS A 55 8.59 7.42 1.62
C CYS A 55 8.93 6.64 0.34
N ARG A 56 8.74 7.27 -0.83
CA ARG A 56 9.08 6.66 -2.13
C ARG A 56 10.56 6.30 -2.24
N ALA A 57 11.46 7.11 -1.68
CA ALA A 57 12.90 6.84 -1.70
C ALA A 57 13.33 5.70 -0.77
N LEU A 58 12.54 5.43 0.27
CA LEU A 58 12.73 4.32 1.19
C LEU A 58 12.09 3.02 0.69
N PHE A 59 11.19 3.10 -0.30
CA PHE A 59 10.47 1.95 -0.83
C PHE A 59 11.11 1.38 -2.12
N PRO A 60 11.37 0.06 -2.25
CA PRO A 60 11.41 -0.97 -1.22
C PRO A 60 12.85 -1.16 -0.74
N LYS A 61 13.16 -0.75 0.49
CA LYS A 61 14.45 -1.05 1.15
C LYS A 61 14.29 -1.87 2.43
N VAL A 62 13.06 -2.28 2.74
CA VAL A 62 12.70 -3.21 3.81
C VAL A 62 12.62 -4.64 3.31
#